data_AF-A0A183J2V6-F1
#
_entry.id   AF-A0A183J2V6-F1
#
_cell.length_a   1.000
_cell.length_b   1.000
_cell.length_c   1.000
_cell.angle_alpha   90.00
_cell.angle_beta   90.00
_cell.angle_gamma   90.00
#
_symmetry.space_group_name_H-M   'P 1'
#
loop_
_entity.id
_entity.type
_entity.pdbx_description
1 polymer ?
#
loop_
_entity_poly.entity_id
_entity_poly.type
_entity_poly.pdbx_seq_one_letter_code
_entity_poly.pdbx_strand_id
1 'polypeptide(L)'
;MQTGLIGCGIAVMYYALKTNPNETDFLDSVTESRLKLILVGGPTQKPTAVQLLHRLTDAFSHDVIRRVNLVFCSVLWRDDYSTDCCLFEAQCSGLRPKWRSLPRRIVDVGIFGHWIFLETGMQDYDVNPDEFDNKAA
;
A
#
# COMPACT_ATOMS: atom_id res chain seq x y z
N MET A 1 -1.30 -29.72 -27.13
CA MET A 1 -0.46 -28.87 -26.24
C MET A 1 -0.82 -27.39 -26.32
N GLN A 2 -1.01 -26.79 -27.51
CA GLN A 2 -1.32 -25.36 -27.64
C GLN A 2 -2.66 -24.91 -27.01
N THR A 3 -3.70 -25.74 -27.08
CA THR A 3 -5.03 -25.42 -26.49
C THR A 3 -5.03 -25.36 -24.96
N GLY A 4 -4.23 -26.19 -24.30
CA GLY A 4 -4.09 -26.16 -22.83
C GLY A 4 -3.40 -24.88 -22.34
N LEU A 5 -2.40 -24.39 -23.09
CA LEU A 5 -1.66 -23.17 -22.77
C LEU A 5 -2.55 -21.92 -22.90
N ILE A 6 -3.39 -21.87 -23.94
CA ILE A 6 -4.38 -20.81 -24.13
C ILE A 6 -5.43 -20.83 -23.01
N GLY A 7 -5.91 -22.01 -22.61
CA GLY A 7 -6.87 -22.17 -21.50
C GLY A 7 -6.32 -21.64 -20.18
N CYS A 8 -5.08 -21.98 -19.83
CA CYS A 8 -4.43 -21.46 -18.63
C CYS A 8 -4.25 -19.94 -18.67
N GLY A 9 -3.86 -19.38 -19.83
CA GLY A 9 -3.70 -17.93 -20.00
C GLY A 9 -5.00 -17.16 -19.77
N ILE A 10 -6.11 -17.65 -20.33
CA ILE A 10 -7.43 -17.02 -20.15
C ILE A 10 -7.88 -17.12 -18.69
N ALA A 11 -7.68 -18.27 -18.03
CA ALA A 11 -8.04 -18.45 -16.63
C ALA A 11 -7.25 -17.52 -15.70
N VAL A 12 -5.93 -17.38 -15.91
CA VAL A 12 -5.07 -16.46 -15.14
C VAL A 12 -5.48 -15.01 -15.38
N MET A 13 -5.74 -14.63 -16.63
CA MET A 13 -6.20 -13.29 -16.98
C MET A 13 -7.55 -12.97 -16.30
N TYR A 14 -8.50 -13.89 -16.35
CA TYR A 14 -9.81 -13.73 -15.71
C TYR A 14 -9.68 -13.62 -14.19
N TYR A 15 -8.84 -14.46 -13.59
CA TYR A 15 -8.53 -14.38 -12.16
C TYR A 15 -7.94 -13.02 -11.81
N ALA A 16 -6.91 -12.57 -12.53
CA ALA A 16 -6.23 -11.29 -12.30
C ALA A 16 -7.17 -10.09 -12.39
N LEU A 17 -8.06 -10.08 -13.39
CA LEU A 17 -9.07 -9.03 -13.53
C LEU A 17 -10.04 -9.00 -12.33
N LYS A 18 -10.40 -10.18 -11.82
CA LYS A 18 -11.32 -10.31 -10.69
C LYS A 18 -10.68 -9.97 -9.35
N THR A 19 -9.41 -10.31 -9.15
CA THR A 19 -8.66 -10.02 -7.91
C THR A 19 -7.87 -8.71 -7.99
N ASN A 20 -8.21 -7.82 -8.92
CA ASN A 20 -7.52 -6.54 -9.03
C ASN A 20 -7.97 -5.59 -7.91
N PRO A 21 -7.11 -5.31 -6.92
CA PRO A 21 -7.54 -4.63 -5.71
C PRO A 21 -7.75 -3.14 -5.98
N ASN A 22 -8.80 -2.58 -5.38
CA ASN A 22 -9.13 -1.16 -5.46
C ASN A 22 -8.57 -0.36 -4.27
N GLU A 23 -8.63 0.96 -4.35
CA GLU A 23 -8.26 1.86 -3.26
C GLU A 23 -9.08 1.62 -1.99
N THR A 24 -10.37 1.29 -2.14
CA THR A 24 -11.23 0.86 -1.03
C THR A 24 -10.72 -0.40 -0.35
N ASP A 25 -10.31 -1.40 -1.16
CA ASP A 25 -9.79 -2.67 -0.64
C ASP A 25 -8.47 -2.44 0.10
N PHE A 26 -7.66 -1.48 -0.35
CA PHE A 26 -6.46 -1.04 0.37
C PHE A 26 -6.80 -0.40 1.71
N LEU A 27 -7.76 0.53 1.74
CA LEU A 27 -8.19 1.19 2.96
C LEU A 27 -8.74 0.19 3.98
N ASP A 28 -9.52 -0.80 3.52
CA ASP A 28 -10.02 -1.90 4.35
C ASP A 28 -8.85 -2.74 4.90
N SER A 29 -7.86 -3.07 4.07
CA SER A 29 -6.66 -3.81 4.48
C SER A 29 -5.82 -3.06 5.52
N VAL A 30 -5.68 -1.73 5.36
CA VAL A 30 -4.98 -0.86 6.32
C VAL A 30 -5.75 -0.80 7.64
N THR A 31 -7.08 -0.69 7.57
CA THR A 31 -7.96 -0.65 8.74
C THR A 31 -7.89 -1.97 9.51
N GLU A 32 -7.96 -3.12 8.82
CA GLU A 32 -7.82 -4.44 9.43
C GLU A 32 -6.46 -4.61 10.11
N SER A 33 -5.38 -4.22 9.41
CA SER A 33 -4.01 -4.22 9.94
C SER A 33 -3.88 -3.36 11.20
N ARG A 34 -4.52 -2.19 11.22
CA ARG A 34 -4.54 -1.30 12.38
C ARG A 34 -5.33 -1.88 13.56
N LEU A 35 -6.44 -2.56 13.30
CA LEU A 35 -7.19 -3.28 14.33
C LEU A 35 -6.34 -4.38 14.96
N LYS A 36 -5.64 -5.19 14.15
CA LYS A 36 -4.69 -6.21 14.65
C LYS A 36 -3.63 -5.59 15.56
N LEU A 37 -3.04 -4.47 15.15
CA LEU A 37 -2.03 -3.76 15.93
C LEU A 37 -2.58 -3.24 17.28
N ILE A 38 -3.80 -2.67 17.30
CA ILE A 38 -4.42 -2.12 18.52
C ILE A 38 -4.75 -3.22 19.55
N LEU A 39 -5.00 -4.45 19.09
CA LEU A 39 -5.22 -5.59 20.00
C LEU A 39 -3.95 -6.00 20.75
N VAL A 40 -2.77 -5.64 20.24
CA VAL A 40 -1.48 -5.92 20.86
C VAL A 40 -1.12 -4.78 21.82
N GLY A 41 -0.53 -5.13 22.97
CA GLY A 41 -0.12 -4.14 23.97
C GLY A 41 0.93 -3.17 23.40
N GLY A 42 0.81 -1.88 23.72
CA GLY A 42 1.71 -0.83 23.21
C GLY A 42 3.22 -1.14 23.28
N PRO A 43 3.76 -1.68 24.39
CA PRO A 43 5.18 -2.02 24.49
C PRO A 43 5.65 -3.10 23.52
N THR A 44 4.79 -4.06 23.20
CA THR A 44 5.09 -5.21 22.32
C THR A 44 4.93 -4.90 20.84
N GLN A 45 4.40 -3.72 20.48
CA GLN A 45 4.17 -3.35 19.08
C GLN A 45 5.49 -3.01 18.36
N LYS A 46 5.66 -3.51 17.14
CA LYS A 46 6.79 -3.14 16.28
C LYS A 46 6.72 -1.66 15.89
N PRO A 47 7.70 -0.81 16.24
CA PRO A 47 7.64 0.63 16.00
C PRO A 47 7.55 0.98 14.51
N THR A 48 8.20 0.19 13.64
CA THR A 48 8.15 0.38 12.18
C THR A 48 6.75 0.16 11.62
N ALA A 49 6.01 -0.85 12.12
CA ALA A 49 4.64 -1.14 11.69
C ALA A 49 3.67 -0.04 12.13
N VAL A 50 3.82 0.45 13.37
CA VAL A 50 3.07 1.60 13.90
C VAL A 50 3.28 2.84 13.01
N GLN A 51 4.54 3.16 12.70
CA GLN A 51 4.87 4.31 11.85
C GLN A 51 4.35 4.16 10.42
N LEU A 52 4.40 2.96 9.85
CA LEU A 52 3.85 2.67 8.53
C LEU A 52 2.34 2.96 8.50
N LEU A 53 1.57 2.38 9.42
CA LEU A 53 0.12 2.56 9.48
C LEU A 53 -0.27 4.02 9.75
N HIS A 54 0.49 4.72 10.60
CA HIS A 54 0.30 6.16 10.82
C HIS A 54 0.46 6.95 9.52
N ARG A 55 1.57 6.73 8.78
CA ARG A 55 1.82 7.42 7.50
C ARG A 55 0.75 7.13 6.46
N LEU A 56 0.25 5.89 6.40
CA LEU A 56 -0.83 5.50 5.48
C LEU A 56 -2.15 6.19 5.86
N THR A 57 -2.52 6.16 7.14
CA THR A 57 -3.74 6.81 7.64
C THR A 57 -3.71 8.32 7.40
N ASP A 58 -2.55 8.96 7.61
CA ASP A 58 -2.36 10.37 7.29
C ASP A 58 -2.53 10.64 5.80
N ALA A 59 -1.92 9.82 4.94
CA ALA A 59 -2.01 9.99 3.49
C ALA A 59 -3.46 9.86 2.98
N PHE A 60 -4.24 8.95 3.54
CA PHE A 60 -5.67 8.84 3.24
C PHE A 60 -6.46 10.06 3.74
N SER A 61 -6.15 10.54 4.95
CA SER A 61 -6.84 11.72 5.52
C SER A 61 -6.63 12.99 4.69
N HIS A 62 -5.54 13.07 3.91
CA HIS A 62 -5.23 14.19 3.03
C HIS A 62 -5.69 13.99 1.57
N ASP A 63 -6.35 12.86 1.23
CA ASP A 63 -6.76 12.53 -0.15
C ASP A 63 -5.60 12.62 -1.17
N VAL A 64 -4.39 12.20 -0.77
CA VAL A 64 -3.19 12.27 -1.62
C VAL A 64 -2.80 10.92 -2.23
N ILE A 65 -3.59 9.87 -2.02
CA ILE A 65 -3.31 8.53 -2.58
C ILE A 65 -3.99 8.40 -3.93
N ARG A 66 -3.29 7.80 -4.89
CA ARG A 66 -3.76 7.59 -6.26
C ARG A 66 -3.49 6.17 -6.70
N ARG A 67 -4.42 5.61 -7.48
CA ARG A 67 -4.34 4.25 -8.03
C ARG A 67 -4.17 4.26 -9.55
N VAL A 68 -3.32 3.37 -10.04
CA VAL A 68 -3.25 2.97 -11.46
C VAL A 68 -3.45 1.48 -11.51
N ASN A 69 -4.43 1.09 -12.31
CA ASN A 69 -4.74 -0.29 -12.62
C ASN A 69 -3.92 -0.72 -13.86
N LEU A 70 -3.07 -1.74 -13.70
CA LEU A 70 -2.25 -2.36 -14.76
C LEU A 70 -2.75 -3.77 -15.13
N VAL A 71 -4.06 -4.02 -14.98
CA VAL A 71 -4.76 -5.30 -15.20
C VAL A 71 -4.37 -6.40 -14.22
N PHE A 72 -3.09 -6.74 -14.14
CA PHE A 72 -2.53 -7.79 -13.28
C PHE A 72 -2.09 -7.28 -11.92
N CYS A 73 -1.76 -6.00 -11.83
CA CYS A 73 -1.40 -5.33 -10.59
C CYS A 73 -2.07 -3.96 -10.50
N SER A 74 -2.19 -3.48 -9.27
CA SER A 74 -2.56 -2.11 -8.97
C SER A 74 -1.37 -1.45 -8.30
N VAL A 75 -1.01 -0.25 -8.75
CA VAL A 75 0.04 0.54 -8.11
C VAL A 75 -0.61 1.71 -7.44
N LEU A 76 -0.30 1.89 -6.16
CA LEU A 76 -0.66 3.07 -5.39
C LEU A 76 0.55 3.99 -5.29
N TRP A 77 0.36 5.28 -5.56
CA TRP A 77 1.38 6.29 -5.31
C TRP A 77 0.79 7.49 -4.58
N ARG A 78 1.68 8.26 -3.96
CA ARG A 78 1.35 9.49 -3.25
C ARG A 78 1.59 10.71 -4.14
N ASP A 79 0.55 11.51 -4.30
CA ASP A 79 0.61 12.83 -4.90
C ASP A 79 0.97 13.91 -3.86
N ASP A 80 1.33 15.10 -4.31
CA ASP A 80 1.66 16.22 -3.42
C ASP A 80 0.41 16.97 -2.93
N TYR A 81 -0.69 16.92 -3.71
CA TYR A 81 -1.92 17.66 -3.46
C TYR A 81 -3.16 16.77 -3.60
N SER A 82 -4.22 17.13 -2.87
CA SER A 82 -5.54 16.51 -3.04
C SER A 82 -6.16 16.87 -4.38
N THR A 83 -7.17 16.09 -4.80
CA THR A 83 -7.83 16.27 -6.11
C THR A 83 -8.51 17.64 -6.21
N ASP A 84 -9.05 18.09 -5.10
CA ASP A 84 -9.86 19.31 -4.98
C ASP A 84 -8.99 20.54 -4.68
N CYS A 85 -7.66 20.41 -4.69
CA CYS A 85 -6.76 21.50 -4.42
C CYS A 85 -6.68 22.49 -5.60
N CYS A 86 -7.23 23.69 -5.42
CA CYS A 86 -7.21 24.76 -6.41
C CYS A 86 -5.98 25.69 -6.30
N LEU A 87 -4.91 25.29 -5.61
CA LEU A 87 -3.68 26.06 -5.54
C LEU A 87 -2.99 26.10 -6.90
N PHE A 88 -2.38 27.25 -7.24
CA PHE A 88 -1.64 27.43 -8.49
C PHE A 88 -0.55 26.35 -8.68
N GLU A 89 0.12 25.98 -7.58
CA GLU A 89 1.17 24.95 -7.58
C GLU A 89 0.64 23.57 -7.96
N ALA A 90 -0.60 23.24 -7.60
CA ALA A 90 -1.26 21.97 -7.94
C ALA A 90 -1.76 21.95 -9.39
N GLN A 91 -2.20 23.10 -9.92
CA GLN A 91 -2.74 23.22 -11.28
C GLN A 91 -1.65 23.36 -12.35
N CYS A 92 -0.49 23.91 -12.00
CA CYS A 92 0.59 24.15 -12.95
C CYS A 92 1.23 22.84 -13.44
N SER A 93 1.12 22.57 -14.75
CA SER A 93 1.67 21.35 -15.36
C SER A 93 3.19 21.23 -15.25
N GLY A 94 3.91 22.36 -15.17
CA GLY A 94 5.37 22.40 -15.03
C GLY A 94 5.89 22.05 -13.63
N LEU A 95 5.03 22.13 -12.61
CA LEU A 95 5.35 21.79 -11.22
C LEU A 95 4.96 20.35 -10.87
N ARG A 96 4.26 19.64 -11.77
CA ARG A 96 3.84 18.26 -11.54
C ARG A 96 5.04 17.32 -11.36
N PRO A 97 4.88 16.25 -10.54
CA PRO A 97 5.94 15.28 -10.35
C PRO A 97 6.44 14.71 -11.67
N LYS A 98 7.75 14.75 -11.88
CA LYS A 98 8.36 14.11 -13.06
C LYS A 98 8.23 12.60 -12.93
N TRP A 99 8.01 11.92 -14.06
CA TRP A 99 7.98 10.45 -14.14
C TRP A 99 9.19 9.77 -13.48
N ARG A 100 10.37 10.41 -13.53
CA ARG A 100 11.59 9.92 -12.88
C ARG A 100 11.51 9.86 -11.35
N SER A 101 10.65 10.65 -10.72
CA SER A 101 10.45 10.67 -9.26
C SER A 101 9.37 9.70 -8.77
N LEU A 102 8.59 9.11 -9.69
CA LEU A 102 7.50 8.20 -9.35
C LEU A 102 7.94 6.97 -8.54
N PRO A 103 9.08 6.30 -8.82
CA PRO A 103 9.47 5.10 -8.05
C PRO A 103 9.61 5.36 -6.55
N ARG A 104 10.00 6.57 -6.14
CA ARG A 104 10.14 6.97 -4.74
C ARG A 104 8.79 7.32 -4.07
N ARG A 105 7.75 7.54 -4.86
CA ARG A 105 6.40 7.93 -4.42
C ARG A 105 5.43 6.76 -4.36
N ILE A 106 5.88 5.56 -4.74
CA ILE A 106 5.07 4.34 -4.64
C ILE A 106 4.78 4.08 -3.16
N VAL A 107 3.49 3.93 -2.85
CA VAL A 107 2.99 3.62 -1.51
C VAL A 107 2.90 2.12 -1.34
N ASP A 108 2.27 1.43 -2.30
CA ASP A 108 2.13 -0.02 -2.31
C ASP A 108 1.87 -0.55 -3.73
N VAL A 109 2.10 -1.86 -3.90
CA VAL A 109 1.80 -2.61 -5.11
C VAL A 109 0.87 -3.76 -4.75
N GLY A 110 -0.34 -3.70 -5.28
CA GLY A 110 -1.37 -4.72 -5.17
C GLY A 110 -1.24 -5.76 -6.28
N ILE A 111 -1.15 -7.04 -5.93
CA ILE A 111 -1.11 -8.15 -6.90
C ILE A 111 -2.03 -9.26 -6.41
N PHE A 112 -2.95 -9.73 -7.27
CA PHE A 112 -3.89 -10.83 -6.97
C PHE A 112 -4.66 -10.67 -5.64
N GLY A 113 -5.01 -9.44 -5.26
CA GLY A 113 -5.75 -9.14 -4.03
C GLY A 113 -4.87 -8.94 -2.79
N HIS A 114 -3.55 -9.04 -2.92
CA HIS A 114 -2.58 -8.83 -1.84
C HIS A 114 -1.84 -7.52 -1.99
N TRP A 115 -1.54 -6.86 -0.87
CA TRP A 115 -0.79 -5.60 -0.82
C TRP A 115 0.60 -5.85 -0.27
N ILE A 116 1.61 -5.85 -1.16
CA ILE A 116 2.93 -6.41 -0.85
C ILE A 116 3.63 -5.62 0.26
N PHE A 117 3.66 -4.29 0.19
CA PHE A 117 4.40 -3.47 1.16
C PHE A 117 3.69 -3.39 2.50
N LEU A 118 2.36 -3.31 2.51
CA LEU A 118 1.57 -3.38 3.74
C LEU A 118 1.76 -4.72 4.45
N GLU A 119 1.60 -5.84 3.74
CA GLU A 119 1.77 -7.18 4.32
C GLU A 119 3.19 -7.40 4.85
N THR A 120 4.21 -7.01 4.08
CA THR A 120 5.61 -7.11 4.50
C THR A 120 5.91 -6.21 5.70
N GLY A 121 5.35 -5.00 5.72
CA GLY A 121 5.53 -4.05 6.81
C GLY A 121 4.84 -4.49 8.11
N MET A 122 3.74 -5.22 8.00
CA MET A 122 2.98 -5.80 9.11
C MET A 122 3.50 -7.18 9.54
N GLN A 123 4.54 -7.72 8.91
CA GLN A 123 5.18 -8.95 9.37
C GLN A 123 5.79 -8.74 10.77
N ASP A 124 5.48 -9.65 11.68
CA ASP A 124 5.89 -9.64 13.09
C ASP A 124 5.54 -8.31 13.79
N TYR A 125 4.34 -7.77 13.52
CA TYR A 125 3.87 -6.51 14.10
C TYR A 125 3.74 -6.53 15.63
N ASP A 126 3.69 -7.73 16.23
CA ASP A 126 3.60 -8.04 17.65
C ASP A 126 4.96 -8.32 18.32
N VAL A 127 6.06 -8.15 17.58
CA VAL A 127 7.42 -8.29 18.10
C VAL A 127 8.12 -6.94 18.09
N ASN A 128 8.35 -6.39 19.29
CA ASN A 128 9.17 -5.19 19.44
C ASN A 128 10.65 -5.57 19.69
N PRO A 129 11.57 -5.30 18.76
CA PRO A 129 13.00 -5.60 18.95
C PRO A 129 13.60 -4.84 20.15
N ASP A 130 13.11 -3.64 20.46
CA ASP A 130 13.63 -2.79 21.53
C ASP A 130 13.45 -3.43 22.92
N GLU A 131 12.52 -4.39 23.07
CA GLU A 131 12.33 -5.15 24.32
C GLU A 131 13.49 -6.10 24.63
N PHE A 132 14.23 -6.51 23.62
CA PHE A 132 15.26 -7.56 23.73
C PHE A 132 16.68 -6.99 23.82
N ASP A 133 16.91 -5.75 23.37
CA ASP A 133 18.22 -5.09 23.37
C ASP A 133 18.80 -4.91 24.80
N ASN A 134 17.94 -4.77 25.81
CA ASN A 134 18.36 -4.61 27.21
C ASN A 134 18.63 -5.92 27.96
N LYS A 135 18.43 -7.09 27.35
CA LYS A 135 18.64 -8.41 27.99
C LYS A 135 19.94 -9.10 27.58
N ALA A 136 20.77 -8.46 26.74
CA ALA A 136 22.06 -8.98 26.29
C ALA A 136 23.26 -8.47 27.12
N ALA A 137 23.01 -7.79 28.25
CA ALA A 137 24.02 -7.29 29.18
C ALA A 137 24.07 -8.09 30.48
#